data_AF-A0A971CNS9-F1
#
_entry.id   AF-A0A971CNS9-F1
#
_cell.length_a   1.000
_cell.length_b   1.000
_cell.length_c   1.000
_cell.angle_alpha   90.00
_cell.angle_beta   90.00
_cell.angle_gamma   90.00
#
_symmetry.space_group_name_H-M   'P 1'
#
loop_
_entity.id
_entity.type
_entity.pdbx_description
1 polymer ?
#
loop_
_entity_poly.entity_id
_entity_poly.type
_entity_poly.pdbx_seq_one_letter_code
_entity_poly.pdbx_strand_id
1 'polypeptide(L)'
;MIRVLVPVAVLALSSCSTVKVKTSPDKVTNGALRSTEVLEEVVAAPFDALADFAENTADLLRIAERSQNKGKNAEAAGTFLKVATDAHFRLVSGKTVPGSDEEKALLKLYNSALSGFAARWIEDPRGPGRGASPYTCGDEAFEVRLADDSAFEEAYFDRLIPANGLKKRGIVSKTRDGAGAALVGIREQRPDRIEELQFFSSRGVQVPVTATIDSVYFPTAEGGIKRVTLSLRNPLLEETVALGERSLPLAADFSAALAMVLHGGNEVVSGVHGFFQADDRLAHSGIFLLEPYDPDRIPVLLIHGLFSVPMIWRDIIPEMTCDPEIAKRFQFMLFTYPSSFPVIESAELLRNELAALRETYDPEGRDPLSRDLVVVGHSMGGVLTHTLIAEFGDNLWREYCETPLAELDLAEAKKEKIRKLVYFPPDPGVTRAVYYSTPHRGSVMANKRIARMISRTAKLPANVVQFTTGLIGPPGESIVAVPSETKTKAGGKKKAKVTSVQSLRPGSPVLAAMDRSPYKDGVVYHSIVGDRGRGDTPDSSDGVVAYWSARQEGVASELVVPSAHKSYRHPEGIAELRRILRKHIGSEAMPPPRIASQTR
;
A
#
# COMPACT_ATOMS: atom_id res chain seq x y z
N MET A 1 -20.97 13.43 70.78
CA MET A 1 -21.15 12.79 69.46
C MET A 1 -19.91 13.09 68.63
N ILE A 2 -19.17 12.05 68.27
CA ILE A 2 -17.75 12.05 67.95
C ILE A 2 -17.56 11.52 66.52
N ARG A 3 -16.79 12.28 65.70
CA ARG A 3 -15.80 11.82 64.68
C ARG A 3 -16.32 11.12 63.38
N VAL A 4 -15.63 11.06 62.23
CA VAL A 4 -14.35 11.59 61.71
C VAL A 4 -14.26 11.35 60.19
N LEU A 5 -13.37 12.13 59.58
CA LEU A 5 -12.78 12.11 58.24
C LEU A 5 -11.85 10.88 57.95
N VAL A 6 -11.91 10.37 56.72
CA VAL A 6 -10.87 9.69 55.90
C VAL A 6 -10.33 8.28 56.30
N PRO A 7 -9.49 7.63 55.44
CA PRO A 7 -9.67 6.30 54.85
C PRO A 7 -8.79 5.26 55.59
N VAL A 8 -8.62 4.03 55.08
CA VAL A 8 -7.37 3.24 55.24
C VAL A 8 -7.46 1.94 54.44
N ALA A 9 -6.44 1.75 53.61
CA ALA A 9 -6.00 0.49 53.04
C ALA A 9 -5.07 -0.23 54.02
N VAL A 10 -5.16 -1.56 54.17
CA VAL A 10 -4.07 -2.47 54.62
C VAL A 10 -4.41 -3.85 54.02
N LEU A 11 -3.66 -4.40 53.03
CA LEU A 11 -2.39 -5.16 53.13
C LEU A 11 -2.57 -6.48 53.92
N ALA A 12 -2.02 -7.65 53.61
CA ALA A 12 -1.00 -8.09 52.65
C ALA A 12 -0.86 -9.63 52.69
N LEU A 13 -0.42 -10.21 51.56
CA LEU A 13 0.61 -11.26 51.39
C LEU A 13 0.49 -12.66 52.05
N SER A 14 0.40 -13.70 51.21
CA SER A 14 1.39 -14.79 50.98
C SER A 14 0.70 -15.93 50.19
N SER A 15 1.30 -16.68 49.27
CA SER A 15 2.70 -16.93 48.93
C SER A 15 2.88 -17.29 47.44
N CYS A 16 4.13 -17.17 47.01
CA CYS A 16 4.63 -17.31 45.64
C CYS A 16 4.59 -18.74 45.07
N SER A 17 4.36 -18.84 43.76
CA SER A 17 5.28 -19.59 42.90
C SER A 17 5.44 -18.89 41.55
N THR A 18 6.68 -18.51 41.28
CA THR A 18 7.17 -17.80 40.10
C THR A 18 7.21 -18.72 38.88
N VAL A 19 6.53 -18.34 37.80
CA VAL A 19 7.00 -18.59 36.43
C VAL A 19 7.00 -17.24 35.70
N LYS A 20 8.20 -16.73 35.41
CA LYS A 20 8.40 -15.52 34.60
C LYS A 20 8.03 -15.83 33.14
N VAL A 21 6.90 -15.33 32.67
CA VAL A 21 6.66 -15.14 31.24
C VAL A 21 6.64 -13.64 30.97
N LYS A 22 7.58 -13.16 30.16
CA LYS A 22 7.59 -11.78 29.65
C LYS A 22 6.39 -11.61 28.71
N THR A 23 5.27 -11.09 29.19
CA THR A 23 4.24 -10.49 28.33
C THR A 23 4.36 -8.98 28.42
N SER A 24 4.43 -8.32 27.26
CA SER A 24 4.46 -6.86 27.16
C SER A 24 3.05 -6.32 27.51
N PRO A 25 2.88 -5.50 28.56
CA PRO A 25 1.57 -5.05 29.06
C PRO A 25 0.74 -4.27 28.03
N ASP A 26 1.38 -3.62 27.07
CA ASP A 26 0.72 -2.73 26.10
C ASP A 26 -0.06 -3.45 24.99
N LYS A 27 0.16 -4.76 24.82
CA LYS A 27 -0.58 -5.60 23.86
C LYS A 27 -1.89 -6.15 24.44
N VAL A 28 -2.02 -6.22 25.77
CA VAL A 28 -3.17 -6.84 26.46
C VAL A 28 -4.32 -5.85 26.69
N THR A 29 -4.03 -4.55 26.75
CA THR A 29 -5.03 -3.52 27.10
C THR A 29 -5.89 -3.05 25.94
N ASN A 30 -5.39 -3.02 24.70
CA ASN A 30 -6.15 -2.48 23.56
C ASN A 30 -7.22 -3.45 23.01
N GLY A 31 -7.04 -4.76 23.18
CA GLY A 31 -8.04 -5.77 22.80
C GLY A 31 -9.23 -5.76 23.76
N ALA A 32 -8.95 -5.75 25.06
CA ALA A 32 -9.97 -5.75 26.12
C ALA A 32 -10.81 -4.47 26.18
N LEU A 33 -10.24 -3.29 25.87
CA LEU A 33 -10.98 -2.02 25.88
C LEU A 33 -12.00 -1.89 24.74
N ARG A 34 -11.68 -2.44 23.56
CA ARG A 34 -12.60 -2.41 22.41
C ARG A 34 -13.70 -3.47 22.50
N SER A 35 -13.43 -4.59 23.16
CA SER A 35 -14.47 -5.57 23.44
C SER A 35 -15.43 -5.08 24.51
N THR A 36 -14.97 -4.34 25.54
CA THR A 36 -15.89 -3.65 26.46
C THR A 36 -16.79 -2.62 25.76
N GLU A 37 -16.28 -1.85 24.80
CA GLU A 37 -17.10 -0.92 24.00
C GLU A 37 -18.14 -1.63 23.13
N VAL A 38 -17.78 -2.76 22.49
CA VAL A 38 -18.73 -3.58 21.72
C VAL A 38 -19.80 -4.19 22.64
N LEU A 39 -19.39 -4.67 23.81
CA LEU A 39 -20.28 -5.28 24.80
C LEU A 39 -21.23 -4.24 25.42
N GLU A 40 -20.75 -3.04 25.75
CA GLU A 40 -21.56 -1.95 26.29
C GLU A 40 -22.60 -1.46 25.27
N GLU A 41 -22.24 -1.32 24.00
CA GLU A 41 -23.19 -0.93 22.94
C GLU A 41 -24.26 -2.00 22.68
N VAL A 42 -23.88 -3.29 22.68
CA VAL A 42 -24.83 -4.40 22.47
C VAL A 42 -25.82 -4.51 23.64
N VAL A 43 -25.36 -4.27 24.88
CA VAL A 43 -26.21 -4.28 26.08
C VAL A 43 -27.07 -3.02 26.21
N ALA A 44 -26.65 -1.88 25.67
CA ALA A 44 -27.35 -0.61 25.78
C ALA A 44 -28.47 -0.38 24.74
N ALA A 45 -28.56 -1.18 23.68
CA ALA A 45 -29.65 -1.09 22.71
C ALA A 45 -30.99 -1.59 23.31
N PRO A 46 -32.13 -0.90 23.07
CA PRO A 46 -33.41 -1.22 23.71
C PRO A 46 -33.96 -2.56 23.19
N PHE A 47 -34.04 -3.55 24.08
CA PHE A 47 -34.24 -4.96 23.72
C PHE A 47 -35.16 -5.71 24.71
N ASP A 48 -36.46 -5.46 24.70
CA ASP A 48 -37.39 -6.07 25.67
C ASP A 48 -37.61 -7.59 25.47
N ALA A 49 -37.18 -8.17 24.34
CA ALA A 49 -37.19 -9.63 24.07
C ALA A 49 -35.79 -10.21 23.74
N LEU A 50 -34.72 -9.45 24.00
CA LEU A 50 -33.36 -9.74 23.54
C LEU A 50 -32.28 -9.61 24.65
N ALA A 51 -32.66 -9.20 25.87
CA ALA A 51 -31.76 -9.11 27.01
C ALA A 51 -31.02 -10.43 27.29
N ASP A 52 -31.74 -11.56 27.33
CA ASP A 52 -31.14 -12.89 27.56
C ASP A 52 -30.14 -13.27 26.46
N PHE A 53 -30.39 -12.87 25.22
CA PHE A 53 -29.46 -13.12 24.12
C PHE A 53 -28.20 -12.26 24.25
N ALA A 54 -28.37 -10.98 24.59
CA ALA A 54 -27.26 -10.07 24.80
C ALA A 54 -26.39 -10.51 25.99
N GLU A 55 -26.99 -10.90 27.11
CA GLU A 55 -26.29 -11.40 28.30
C GLU A 55 -25.54 -12.70 28.02
N ASN A 56 -26.22 -13.71 27.47
CA ASN A 56 -25.59 -14.99 27.12
C ASN A 56 -24.45 -14.80 26.12
N THR A 57 -24.62 -13.94 25.13
CA THR A 57 -23.59 -13.65 24.14
C THR A 57 -22.39 -12.93 24.76
N ALA A 58 -22.64 -11.97 25.66
CA ALA A 58 -21.58 -11.28 26.38
C ALA A 58 -20.75 -12.25 27.23
N ASP A 59 -21.40 -13.22 27.88
CA ASP A 59 -20.71 -14.26 28.65
C ASP A 59 -19.88 -15.18 27.75
N LEU A 60 -20.42 -15.63 26.61
CA LEU A 60 -19.68 -16.43 25.64
C LEU A 60 -18.46 -15.69 25.10
N LEU A 61 -18.58 -14.40 24.78
CA LEU A 61 -17.43 -13.60 24.34
C LEU A 61 -16.34 -13.50 25.42
N ARG A 62 -16.72 -13.26 26.69
CA ARG A 62 -15.76 -13.27 27.81
C ARG A 62 -15.09 -14.64 27.97
N ILE A 63 -15.82 -15.73 27.77
CA ILE A 63 -15.27 -17.10 27.80
C ILE A 63 -14.27 -17.28 26.65
N ALA A 64 -14.65 -16.92 25.43
CA ALA A 64 -13.79 -17.03 24.25
C ALA A 64 -12.47 -16.28 24.44
N GLU A 65 -12.52 -15.05 24.94
CA GLU A 65 -11.34 -14.23 25.25
C GLU A 65 -10.47 -14.83 26.35
N ARG A 66 -11.07 -15.34 27.43
CA ARG A 66 -10.33 -15.99 28.52
C ARG A 66 -9.63 -17.25 28.01
N SER A 67 -10.30 -18.06 27.19
CA SER A 67 -9.73 -19.27 26.62
C SER A 67 -8.62 -18.94 25.61
N GLN A 68 -8.80 -17.89 24.81
CA GLN A 68 -7.73 -17.30 23.98
C GLN A 68 -6.51 -16.91 24.82
N ASN A 69 -6.71 -16.15 25.91
CA ASN A 69 -5.61 -15.66 26.74
C ASN A 69 -4.85 -16.79 27.46
N LYS A 70 -5.51 -17.94 27.64
CA LYS A 70 -4.92 -19.17 28.18
C LYS A 70 -4.29 -20.06 27.09
N GLY A 71 -4.27 -19.64 25.83
CA GLY A 71 -3.72 -20.40 24.70
C GLY A 71 -4.62 -21.56 24.23
N LYS A 72 -5.87 -21.64 24.72
CA LYS A 72 -6.82 -22.67 24.33
C LYS A 72 -7.55 -22.30 23.03
N ASN A 73 -6.82 -22.27 21.92
CA ASN A 73 -7.31 -21.73 20.65
C ASN A 73 -8.53 -22.47 20.08
N ALA A 74 -8.60 -23.80 20.18
CA ALA A 74 -9.75 -24.59 19.71
C ALA A 74 -11.05 -24.27 20.47
N GLU A 75 -10.97 -24.17 21.81
CA GLU A 75 -12.09 -23.82 22.68
C GLU A 75 -12.56 -22.37 22.42
N ALA A 76 -11.62 -21.45 22.27
CA ALA A 76 -11.90 -20.07 21.92
C ALA A 76 -12.57 -19.96 20.53
N ALA A 77 -12.06 -20.69 19.53
CA ALA A 77 -12.61 -20.72 18.19
C ALA A 77 -14.06 -21.23 18.21
N GLY A 78 -14.34 -22.37 18.85
CA GLY A 78 -15.71 -22.89 18.95
C GLY A 78 -16.68 -21.91 19.61
N THR A 79 -16.22 -21.20 20.65
CA THR A 79 -17.04 -20.18 21.33
C THR A 79 -17.28 -18.95 20.45
N PHE A 80 -16.27 -18.45 19.73
CA PHE A 80 -16.45 -17.38 18.75
C PHE A 80 -17.39 -17.78 17.61
N LEU A 81 -17.28 -19.02 17.12
CA LEU A 81 -18.15 -19.55 16.06
C LEU A 81 -19.61 -19.62 16.51
N LYS A 82 -19.87 -20.05 17.75
CA LYS A 82 -21.21 -20.07 18.34
C LYS A 82 -21.83 -18.66 18.32
N VAL A 83 -21.11 -17.67 18.81
CA VAL A 83 -21.59 -16.28 18.81
C VAL A 83 -21.83 -15.77 17.38
N ALA A 84 -20.91 -16.04 16.45
CA ALA A 84 -21.04 -15.61 15.06
C ALA A 84 -22.25 -16.26 14.35
N THR A 85 -22.48 -17.55 14.57
CA THR A 85 -23.61 -18.30 13.96
C THR A 85 -24.96 -17.89 14.55
N ASP A 86 -25.03 -17.61 15.86
CA ASP A 86 -26.27 -17.11 16.47
C ASP A 86 -26.61 -15.69 16.01
N ALA A 87 -25.61 -14.80 15.93
CA ALA A 87 -25.79 -13.45 15.39
C ALA A 87 -26.20 -13.50 13.90
N HIS A 88 -25.55 -14.35 13.10
CA HIS A 88 -25.93 -14.61 11.72
C HIS A 88 -27.38 -15.08 11.59
N PHE A 89 -27.79 -16.06 12.40
CA PHE A 89 -29.17 -16.57 12.39
C PHE A 89 -30.21 -15.47 12.62
N ARG A 90 -29.95 -14.57 13.58
CA ARG A 90 -30.84 -13.41 13.82
C ARG A 90 -30.89 -12.46 12.63
N LEU A 91 -29.73 -12.14 12.05
CA LEU A 91 -29.64 -11.28 10.86
C LEU A 91 -30.41 -11.84 9.65
N VAL A 92 -30.37 -13.17 9.43
CA VAL A 92 -31.05 -13.81 8.30
C VAL A 92 -32.51 -14.17 8.56
N SER A 93 -32.95 -14.23 9.82
CA SER A 93 -34.34 -14.60 10.18
C SER A 93 -35.41 -13.61 9.72
N GLY A 94 -35.03 -12.47 9.13
CA GLY A 94 -35.93 -11.45 8.59
C GLY A 94 -36.65 -10.62 9.64
N LYS A 95 -36.34 -10.80 10.93
CA LYS A 95 -36.97 -10.08 12.05
C LYS A 95 -36.33 -8.72 12.33
N THR A 96 -35.12 -8.48 11.84
CA THR A 96 -34.38 -7.24 12.05
C THR A 96 -34.81 -6.18 11.04
N VAL A 97 -35.10 -4.97 11.52
CA VAL A 97 -35.42 -3.84 10.64
C VAL A 97 -34.13 -3.31 10.00
N PRO A 98 -34.04 -3.22 8.66
CA PRO A 98 -32.86 -2.67 7.99
C PRO A 98 -32.49 -1.25 8.47
N GLY A 99 -31.21 -1.01 8.74
CA GLY A 99 -30.68 0.26 9.22
C GLY A 99 -30.96 0.59 10.69
N SER A 100 -31.70 -0.26 11.40
CA SER A 100 -31.98 -0.09 12.83
C SER A 100 -30.71 -0.23 13.68
N ASP A 101 -30.76 0.29 14.90
CA ASP A 101 -29.65 0.13 15.84
C ASP A 101 -29.47 -1.34 16.26
N GLU A 102 -30.55 -2.12 16.27
CA GLU A 102 -30.49 -3.59 16.42
C GLU A 102 -29.65 -4.24 15.32
N GLU A 103 -29.91 -3.91 14.05
CA GLU A 103 -29.13 -4.47 12.94
C GLU A 103 -27.65 -4.08 13.06
N LYS A 104 -27.35 -2.81 13.35
CA LYS A 104 -25.97 -2.34 13.49
C LYS A 104 -25.25 -3.07 14.62
N ALA A 105 -25.92 -3.26 15.76
CA ALA A 105 -25.37 -4.00 16.90
C ALA A 105 -25.12 -5.48 16.55
N LEU A 106 -26.07 -6.13 15.88
CA LEU A 106 -25.94 -7.51 15.41
C LEU A 106 -24.83 -7.68 14.37
N LEU A 107 -24.67 -6.74 13.42
CA LEU A 107 -23.57 -6.73 12.46
C LEU A 107 -22.22 -6.55 13.16
N LYS A 108 -22.12 -5.64 14.13
CA LYS A 108 -20.90 -5.44 14.92
C LYS A 108 -20.51 -6.72 15.67
N LEU A 109 -21.50 -7.36 16.30
CA LEU A 109 -21.33 -8.62 17.02
C LEU A 109 -20.91 -9.76 16.07
N TYR A 110 -21.62 -9.94 14.97
CA TYR A 110 -21.33 -10.92 13.93
C TYR A 110 -19.90 -10.75 13.39
N ASN A 111 -19.54 -9.54 12.96
CA ASN A 111 -18.22 -9.24 12.41
C ASN A 111 -17.10 -9.48 13.44
N SER A 112 -17.29 -9.06 14.70
CA SER A 112 -16.29 -9.23 15.76
C SER A 112 -16.08 -10.69 16.13
N ALA A 113 -17.16 -11.44 16.33
CA ALA A 113 -17.08 -12.86 16.68
C ALA A 113 -16.50 -13.69 15.53
N LEU A 114 -16.94 -13.44 14.29
CA LEU A 114 -16.41 -14.12 13.11
C LEU A 114 -14.92 -13.80 12.89
N SER A 115 -14.49 -12.57 13.18
CA SER A 115 -13.06 -12.20 13.14
C SER A 115 -12.24 -13.00 14.15
N GLY A 116 -12.76 -13.16 15.37
CA GLY A 116 -12.16 -13.99 16.42
C GLY A 116 -12.07 -15.47 16.04
N PHE A 117 -13.08 -16.00 15.34
CA PHE A 117 -13.06 -17.36 14.80
C PHE A 117 -12.04 -17.51 13.65
N ALA A 118 -12.17 -16.70 12.59
CA ALA A 118 -11.40 -16.83 11.36
C ALA A 118 -9.89 -16.76 11.58
N ALA A 119 -9.43 -15.86 12.46
CA ALA A 119 -8.01 -15.73 12.82
C ALA A 119 -7.40 -17.00 13.44
N ARG A 120 -8.23 -17.85 14.05
CA ARG A 120 -7.82 -19.11 14.68
C ARG A 120 -8.03 -20.31 13.78
N TRP A 121 -9.09 -20.26 12.98
CA TRP A 121 -9.45 -21.33 12.06
C TRP A 121 -8.32 -21.62 11.06
N ILE A 122 -7.73 -20.58 10.48
CA ILE A 122 -6.63 -20.72 9.51
C ILE A 122 -5.32 -21.27 10.14
N GLU A 123 -5.10 -21.02 11.45
CA GLU A 123 -3.92 -21.46 12.20
C GLU A 123 -4.16 -22.81 12.91
N ASP A 124 -5.37 -23.36 12.85
CA ASP A 124 -5.72 -24.62 13.52
C ASP A 124 -5.04 -25.77 12.77
N PRO A 125 -4.12 -26.55 13.38
CA PRO A 125 -3.42 -27.63 12.69
C PRO A 125 -4.33 -28.79 12.24
N ARG A 126 -5.62 -28.76 12.62
CA ARG A 126 -6.66 -29.66 12.10
C ARG A 126 -7.19 -29.20 10.73
N GLY A 127 -6.90 -27.96 10.30
CA GLY A 127 -7.00 -27.43 8.93
C GLY A 127 -5.67 -26.77 8.52
N PRO A 128 -5.56 -26.07 7.36
CA PRO A 128 -6.31 -26.18 6.10
C PRO A 128 -5.85 -27.36 5.22
N GLY A 129 -6.70 -27.84 4.30
CA GLY A 129 -6.36 -28.89 3.32
C GLY A 129 -6.81 -30.31 3.64
N ARG A 130 -7.73 -30.51 4.61
CA ARG A 130 -8.23 -31.84 5.02
C ARG A 130 -9.77 -31.95 5.13
N GLY A 131 -10.51 -31.05 4.48
CA GLY A 131 -11.96 -31.04 4.54
C GLY A 131 -12.48 -30.40 5.83
N ALA A 132 -13.64 -30.85 6.30
CA ALA A 132 -14.40 -30.13 7.32
C ALA A 132 -13.78 -30.17 8.73
N SER A 133 -13.69 -29.01 9.38
CA SER A 133 -13.04 -28.86 10.68
C SER A 133 -14.05 -28.89 11.84
N PRO A 134 -13.88 -29.77 12.86
CA PRO A 134 -14.81 -29.86 13.98
C PRO A 134 -14.51 -28.84 15.09
N TYR A 135 -15.55 -28.16 15.56
CA TYR A 135 -15.52 -27.24 16.70
C TYR A 135 -16.67 -27.52 17.67
N THR A 136 -16.51 -27.17 18.94
CA THR A 136 -17.56 -27.34 19.97
C THR A 136 -17.69 -26.12 20.86
N CYS A 137 -18.90 -25.87 21.36
CA CYS A 137 -19.18 -24.89 22.40
C CYS A 137 -20.30 -25.43 23.30
N GLY A 138 -19.96 -25.78 24.54
CA GLY A 138 -20.87 -26.54 25.40
C GLY A 138 -21.25 -27.88 24.75
N ASP A 139 -22.55 -28.13 24.65
CA ASP A 139 -23.11 -29.34 24.03
C ASP A 139 -23.30 -29.22 22.50
N GLU A 140 -23.01 -28.05 21.92
CA GLU A 140 -23.13 -27.85 20.48
C GLU A 140 -21.85 -28.24 19.73
N ALA A 141 -22.01 -28.95 18.62
CA ALA A 141 -20.95 -29.33 17.69
C ALA A 141 -21.14 -28.67 16.32
N PHE A 142 -20.02 -28.24 15.74
CA PHE A 142 -19.94 -27.56 14.45
C PHE A 142 -18.97 -28.26 13.53
N GLU A 143 -19.31 -28.30 12.25
CA GLU A 143 -18.46 -28.73 11.14
C GLU A 143 -18.30 -27.54 10.19
N VAL A 144 -17.09 -26.99 10.08
CA VAL A 144 -16.80 -25.78 9.28
C VAL A 144 -16.14 -26.18 7.97
N ARG A 145 -16.61 -25.60 6.86
CA ARG A 145 -16.04 -25.77 5.52
C ARG A 145 -15.88 -24.42 4.84
N LEU A 146 -14.89 -24.31 3.96
CA LEU A 146 -14.80 -23.20 3.02
C LEU A 146 -15.76 -23.43 1.83
N ALA A 147 -16.40 -22.38 1.34
CA ALA A 147 -17.23 -22.43 0.14
C ALA A 147 -16.36 -22.64 -1.11
N ASP A 148 -16.91 -23.34 -2.10
CA ASP A 148 -16.22 -23.64 -3.36
C ASP A 148 -15.97 -22.38 -4.21
N ASP A 149 -16.79 -21.34 -4.04
CA ASP A 149 -16.70 -20.04 -4.73
C ASP A 149 -15.98 -18.96 -3.91
N SER A 150 -15.27 -19.35 -2.84
CA SER A 150 -14.41 -18.44 -2.08
C SER A 150 -13.32 -17.85 -2.98
N ALA A 151 -13.04 -16.55 -2.83
CA ALA A 151 -12.04 -15.85 -3.64
C ALA A 151 -10.61 -16.33 -3.38
N PHE A 152 -10.38 -16.98 -2.23
CA PHE A 152 -9.10 -17.58 -1.86
C PHE A 152 -9.31 -19.02 -1.43
N GLU A 153 -8.38 -19.90 -1.82
CA GLU A 153 -8.34 -21.29 -1.37
C GLU A 153 -8.02 -21.40 0.12
N GLU A 154 -8.45 -22.50 0.74
CA GLU A 154 -8.34 -22.73 2.19
C GLU A 154 -6.89 -22.62 2.71
N ALA A 155 -5.92 -23.10 1.93
CA ALA A 155 -4.50 -23.10 2.31
C ALA A 155 -3.69 -21.94 1.70
N TYR A 156 -4.36 -20.95 1.10
CA TYR A 156 -3.68 -19.84 0.45
C TYR A 156 -2.97 -18.92 1.46
N PHE A 157 -3.63 -18.60 2.57
CA PHE A 157 -3.06 -17.77 3.64
C PHE A 157 -2.46 -18.63 4.74
N ASP A 158 -1.30 -18.22 5.25
CA ASP A 158 -0.73 -18.83 6.44
C ASP A 158 -1.40 -18.27 7.70
N ARG A 159 -1.87 -17.01 7.65
CA ARG A 159 -2.49 -16.33 8.79
C ARG A 159 -3.55 -15.32 8.36
N LEU A 160 -4.57 -15.12 9.20
CA LEU A 160 -5.59 -14.09 9.06
C LEU A 160 -5.54 -13.19 10.30
N ILE A 161 -5.32 -11.89 10.09
CA ILE A 161 -5.20 -10.92 11.20
C ILE A 161 -6.42 -10.00 11.24
N PRO A 162 -7.13 -9.90 12.38
CA PRO A 162 -8.21 -8.93 12.58
C PRO A 162 -7.79 -7.49 12.24
N ALA A 163 -8.44 -6.87 11.26
CA ALA A 163 -8.10 -5.53 10.81
C ALA A 163 -8.40 -4.48 11.89
N ASN A 164 -9.49 -4.68 12.64
CA ASN A 164 -9.91 -3.81 13.73
C ASN A 164 -8.84 -3.67 14.83
N GLY A 165 -8.00 -4.69 15.07
CA GLY A 165 -6.95 -4.70 16.10
C GLY A 165 -5.66 -3.98 15.71
N LEU A 166 -5.51 -3.59 14.44
CA LEU A 166 -4.27 -3.03 13.92
C LEU A 166 -4.12 -1.54 14.22
N LYS A 167 -2.95 -1.15 14.74
CA LYS A 167 -2.57 0.25 14.92
C LYS A 167 -2.03 0.82 13.60
N LYS A 168 -2.88 1.53 12.85
CA LYS A 168 -2.56 2.15 11.55
C LYS A 168 -1.84 3.50 11.71
N ARG A 169 -0.65 3.50 12.30
CA ARG A 169 0.09 4.75 12.54
C ARG A 169 0.50 5.41 11.23
N GLY A 170 0.05 6.65 11.02
CA GLY A 170 0.46 7.48 9.89
C GLY A 170 -0.20 7.10 8.56
N ILE A 171 -1.27 6.31 8.57
CA ILE A 171 -2.08 6.00 7.38
C ILE A 171 -3.51 6.44 7.66
N VAL A 172 -4.16 7.08 6.70
CA VAL A 172 -5.59 7.40 6.79
C VAL A 172 -6.38 6.10 6.77
N SER A 173 -7.23 5.89 7.78
CA SER A 173 -8.08 4.71 7.83
C SER A 173 -9.16 4.81 6.76
N LYS A 174 -9.26 3.80 5.90
CA LYS A 174 -10.29 3.67 4.88
C LYS A 174 -10.99 2.33 5.07
N THR A 175 -12.27 2.39 5.41
CA THR A 175 -13.11 1.23 5.71
C THR A 175 -14.44 1.34 4.98
N ARG A 176 -15.08 0.20 4.76
CA ARG A 176 -16.48 0.11 4.34
C ARG A 176 -17.22 -0.65 5.42
N ASP A 177 -18.22 -0.02 6.01
CA ASP A 177 -19.11 -0.69 6.97
C ASP A 177 -20.00 -1.67 6.22
N GLY A 178 -20.30 -2.81 6.84
CA GLY A 178 -21.01 -3.88 6.16
C GLY A 178 -21.01 -5.19 6.94
N ALA A 179 -21.46 -6.26 6.26
CA ALA A 179 -21.42 -7.63 6.78
C ALA A 179 -20.08 -8.29 6.48
N GLY A 180 -19.54 -9.02 7.47
CA GLY A 180 -18.34 -9.82 7.35
C GLY A 180 -17.20 -9.34 8.25
N ALA A 181 -16.32 -10.26 8.62
CA ALA A 181 -15.12 -9.96 9.39
C ALA A 181 -14.01 -9.42 8.49
N ALA A 182 -13.75 -8.11 8.57
CA ALA A 182 -12.60 -7.49 7.90
C ALA A 182 -11.27 -7.96 8.53
N LEU A 183 -10.42 -8.55 7.69
CA LEU A 183 -9.16 -9.21 8.05
C LEU A 183 -8.05 -8.75 7.09
N VAL A 184 -6.81 -9.04 7.47
CA VAL A 184 -5.66 -9.04 6.56
C VAL A 184 -5.19 -10.47 6.38
N GLY A 185 -5.24 -10.97 5.15
CA GLY A 185 -4.67 -12.26 4.78
C GLY A 185 -3.17 -12.14 4.59
N ILE A 186 -2.40 -13.03 5.23
CA ILE A 186 -0.94 -13.06 5.20
C ILE A 186 -0.49 -14.35 4.53
N ARG A 187 0.29 -14.21 3.47
CA ARG A 187 1.05 -15.31 2.86
C ARG A 187 2.52 -15.01 3.03
N GLU A 188 3.17 -15.73 3.92
CA GLU A 188 4.56 -15.48 4.31
C GLU A 188 5.52 -15.96 3.21
N GLN A 189 6.58 -15.18 3.00
CA GLN A 189 7.69 -15.59 2.16
C GLN A 189 8.55 -16.58 2.95
N ARG A 190 8.43 -17.86 2.61
CA ARG A 190 9.21 -18.96 3.15
C ARG A 190 10.22 -19.46 2.12
N PRO A 191 11.27 -20.22 2.50
CA PRO A 191 12.27 -20.73 1.56
C PRO A 191 11.69 -21.49 0.37
N ASP A 192 10.57 -22.20 0.55
CA ASP A 192 9.83 -22.93 -0.48
C ASP A 192 9.00 -22.04 -1.43
N ARG A 193 8.84 -20.74 -1.14
CA ARG A 193 8.00 -19.79 -1.90
C ARG A 193 8.76 -18.55 -2.39
N ILE A 194 10.10 -18.58 -2.42
CA ILE A 194 10.90 -17.42 -2.85
C ILE A 194 10.60 -17.04 -4.30
N GLU A 195 10.57 -18.03 -5.20
CA GLU A 195 10.29 -17.81 -6.63
C GLU A 195 8.85 -17.33 -6.87
N GLU A 196 7.89 -17.96 -6.20
CA GLU A 196 6.47 -17.56 -6.22
C GLU A 196 6.29 -16.09 -5.78
N LEU A 197 7.00 -15.69 -4.73
CA LEU A 197 6.83 -14.39 -4.09
C LEU A 197 7.97 -13.40 -4.42
N GLN A 198 8.66 -13.58 -5.54
CA GLN A 198 9.84 -12.78 -5.90
C GLN A 198 9.52 -11.29 -6.11
N PHE A 199 8.31 -10.96 -6.55
CA PHE A 199 7.80 -9.59 -6.71
C PHE A 199 7.03 -9.08 -5.49
N PHE A 200 7.17 -9.73 -4.34
CA PHE A 200 6.58 -9.28 -3.07
C PHE A 200 7.66 -8.90 -2.08
N SER A 201 7.29 -8.10 -1.08
CA SER A 201 8.24 -7.75 -0.03
C SER A 201 8.74 -9.01 0.68
N SER A 202 9.87 -8.92 1.40
CA SER A 202 10.38 -10.03 2.21
C SER A 202 9.43 -10.47 3.34
N ARG A 203 8.33 -9.74 3.57
CA ARG A 203 7.25 -10.12 4.49
C ARG A 203 6.18 -10.98 3.81
N GLY A 204 6.29 -11.23 2.50
CA GLY A 204 5.32 -11.91 1.67
C GLY A 204 4.15 -11.01 1.26
N VAL A 205 2.98 -11.61 1.05
CA VAL A 205 1.73 -10.97 0.61
C VAL A 205 0.91 -10.54 1.81
N GLN A 206 0.38 -9.32 1.78
CA GLN A 206 -0.64 -8.84 2.72
C GLN A 206 -1.78 -8.21 1.93
N VAL A 207 -2.97 -8.81 1.99
CA VAL A 207 -4.14 -8.33 1.25
C VAL A 207 -5.35 -8.17 2.17
N PRO A 208 -6.25 -7.21 1.91
CA PRO A 208 -7.52 -7.13 2.62
C PRO A 208 -8.37 -8.36 2.27
N VAL A 209 -8.95 -9.00 3.27
CA VAL A 209 -9.84 -10.17 3.11
C VAL A 209 -11.05 -9.96 4.00
N THR A 210 -12.23 -10.42 3.56
CA THR A 210 -13.43 -10.40 4.40
C THR A 210 -13.96 -11.81 4.57
N ALA A 211 -13.98 -12.32 5.80
CA ALA A 211 -14.60 -13.62 6.07
C ALA A 211 -16.12 -13.45 6.27
N THR A 212 -16.93 -14.30 5.64
CA THR A 212 -18.39 -14.35 5.81
C THR A 212 -18.85 -15.76 6.14
N ILE A 213 -20.01 -15.86 6.80
CA ILE A 213 -20.81 -17.09 6.90
C ILE A 213 -21.84 -17.01 5.78
N ASP A 214 -21.76 -17.93 4.83
CA ASP A 214 -22.68 -17.97 3.68
C ASP A 214 -23.91 -18.83 3.98
N SER A 215 -23.74 -19.89 4.78
CA SER A 215 -24.86 -20.68 5.27
C SER A 215 -24.56 -21.41 6.57
N VAL A 216 -25.63 -21.69 7.33
CA VAL A 216 -25.60 -22.55 8.52
C VAL A 216 -26.72 -23.57 8.40
N TYR A 217 -26.37 -24.85 8.29
CA TYR A 217 -27.31 -25.95 8.33
C TYR A 217 -27.52 -26.42 9.77
N PHE A 218 -28.78 -26.42 10.21
CA PHE A 218 -29.19 -26.92 11.52
C PHE A 218 -29.78 -28.32 11.37
N PRO A 219 -29.20 -29.34 12.02
CA PRO A 219 -29.73 -30.69 11.99
C PRO A 219 -31.04 -30.78 12.79
N THR A 220 -31.94 -31.66 12.35
CA THR A 220 -33.24 -31.91 13.00
C THR A 220 -33.12 -32.82 14.23
N ALA A 221 -32.07 -33.63 14.31
CA ALA A 221 -31.81 -34.48 15.47
C ALA A 221 -31.08 -33.71 16.58
N GLU A 222 -31.51 -33.92 17.82
CA GLU A 222 -30.86 -33.38 19.01
C GLU A 222 -29.41 -33.90 19.12
N GLY A 223 -28.47 -33.00 19.42
CA GLY A 223 -27.02 -33.32 19.39
C GLY A 223 -26.42 -33.47 17.98
N GLY A 224 -27.17 -33.16 16.93
CA GLY A 224 -26.65 -33.17 15.56
C GLY A 224 -25.57 -32.09 15.34
N ILE A 225 -24.68 -32.35 14.38
CA ILE A 225 -23.60 -31.43 14.00
C ILE A 225 -24.13 -30.32 13.09
N LYS A 226 -23.95 -29.05 13.49
CA LYS A 226 -24.26 -27.87 12.68
C LYS A 226 -23.19 -27.70 11.60
N ARG A 227 -23.57 -27.57 10.34
CA ARG A 227 -22.59 -27.32 9.26
C ARG A 227 -22.55 -25.85 8.92
N VAL A 228 -21.36 -25.26 8.95
CA VAL A 228 -21.14 -23.84 8.66
C VAL A 228 -20.29 -23.73 7.40
N THR A 229 -20.79 -23.02 6.40
CA THR A 229 -20.03 -22.71 5.19
C THR A 229 -19.51 -21.28 5.29
N LEU A 230 -18.19 -21.12 5.22
CA LEU A 230 -17.49 -19.84 5.27
C LEU A 230 -16.93 -19.48 3.91
N SER A 231 -16.82 -18.18 3.64
CA SER A 231 -16.17 -17.67 2.43
C SER A 231 -15.11 -16.63 2.79
N LEU A 232 -13.96 -16.70 2.13
CA LEU A 232 -12.94 -15.66 2.15
C LEU A 232 -13.11 -14.79 0.92
N ARG A 233 -13.68 -13.60 1.10
CA ARG A 233 -14.05 -12.68 0.03
C ARG A 233 -12.95 -11.67 -0.23
N ASN A 234 -12.85 -11.22 -1.49
CA ASN A 234 -11.94 -10.15 -1.87
C ASN A 234 -12.69 -8.80 -1.91
N PRO A 235 -12.58 -7.95 -0.88
CA PRO A 235 -13.35 -6.69 -0.81
C PRO A 235 -12.94 -5.64 -1.85
N LEU A 236 -11.85 -5.86 -2.58
CA LEU A 236 -11.45 -5.02 -3.71
C LEU A 236 -12.29 -5.28 -4.96
N LEU A 237 -12.79 -6.51 -5.12
CA LEU A 237 -13.58 -6.94 -6.28
C LEU A 237 -15.07 -7.10 -5.93
N GLU A 238 -15.37 -7.44 -4.68
CA GLU A 238 -16.72 -7.61 -4.16
C GLU A 238 -17.15 -6.39 -3.33
N GLU A 239 -18.32 -5.83 -3.64
CA GLU A 239 -18.90 -4.69 -2.91
C GLU A 239 -19.96 -5.08 -1.90
N THR A 240 -20.68 -6.17 -2.18
CA THR A 240 -21.85 -6.61 -1.44
C THR A 240 -21.78 -8.11 -1.20
N VAL A 241 -22.43 -8.58 -0.15
CA VAL A 241 -22.62 -10.00 0.15
C VAL A 241 -24.08 -10.28 0.45
N ALA A 242 -24.56 -11.45 0.04
CA ALA A 242 -25.87 -11.95 0.41
C ALA A 242 -25.83 -12.50 1.85
N LEU A 243 -26.74 -12.04 2.69
CA LEU A 243 -26.94 -12.55 4.04
C LEU A 243 -28.43 -12.92 4.19
N GLY A 244 -28.76 -14.20 3.98
CA GLY A 244 -30.14 -14.63 3.77
C GLY A 244 -30.69 -14.07 2.45
N GLU A 245 -31.89 -13.49 2.47
CA GLU A 245 -32.52 -12.90 1.27
C GLU A 245 -32.05 -11.44 1.00
N ARG A 246 -31.14 -10.92 1.82
CA ARG A 246 -30.73 -9.51 1.78
C ARG A 246 -29.34 -9.36 1.18
N SER A 247 -29.14 -8.31 0.39
CA SER A 247 -27.82 -7.88 -0.05
C SER A 247 -27.34 -6.72 0.83
N LEU A 248 -26.20 -6.91 1.49
CA LEU A 248 -25.58 -5.92 2.36
C LEU A 248 -24.21 -5.53 1.81
N PRO A 249 -23.72 -4.30 2.07
CA PRO A 249 -22.32 -3.97 1.78
C PRO A 249 -21.39 -4.99 2.45
N LEU A 250 -20.35 -5.41 1.73
CA LEU A 250 -19.31 -6.30 2.26
C LEU A 250 -18.35 -5.45 3.10
N ALA A 251 -18.19 -5.77 4.38
CA ALA A 251 -17.28 -5.05 5.26
C ALA A 251 -15.84 -5.08 4.71
N ALA A 252 -15.08 -4.00 4.86
CA ALA A 252 -13.71 -3.94 4.35
C ALA A 252 -12.84 -2.95 5.13
N ASP A 253 -11.53 -3.21 5.12
CA ASP A 253 -10.50 -2.30 5.62
C ASP A 253 -9.34 -2.19 4.62
N PHE A 254 -9.45 -1.22 3.71
CA PHE A 254 -8.52 -0.99 2.60
C PHE A 254 -7.15 -0.45 3.06
N SER A 255 -7.05 -0.04 4.33
CA SER A 255 -5.86 0.57 4.91
C SER A 255 -5.05 -0.38 5.79
N ALA A 256 -5.65 -1.49 6.25
CA ALA A 256 -5.05 -2.41 7.20
C ALA A 256 -3.85 -3.18 6.63
N ALA A 257 -3.99 -3.76 5.43
CA ALA A 257 -2.93 -4.50 4.78
C ALA A 257 -1.69 -3.63 4.53
N LEU A 258 -1.89 -2.44 3.98
CA LEU A 258 -0.82 -1.47 3.77
C LEU A 258 -0.16 -1.04 5.09
N ALA A 259 -0.93 -0.87 6.17
CA ALA A 259 -0.38 -0.55 7.49
C ALA A 259 0.57 -1.63 8.02
N MET A 260 0.36 -2.90 7.65
CA MET A 260 1.28 -3.98 7.99
C MET A 260 2.55 -3.96 7.16
N VAL A 261 2.43 -3.78 5.83
CA VAL A 261 3.58 -3.62 4.93
C VAL A 261 4.48 -2.49 5.45
N LEU A 262 3.87 -1.38 5.86
CA LEU A 262 4.56 -0.18 6.31
C LEU A 262 4.92 -0.16 7.81
N HIS A 263 4.57 -1.21 8.57
CA HIS A 263 4.81 -1.26 10.02
C HIS A 263 6.31 -1.24 10.35
N GLY A 264 6.67 -0.45 11.36
CA GLY A 264 8.04 -0.35 11.90
C GLY A 264 8.99 0.58 11.12
N GLY A 265 8.56 1.16 9.99
CA GLY A 265 9.36 2.09 9.19
C GLY A 265 9.03 3.57 9.47
N ASN A 266 10.05 4.44 9.46
CA ASN A 266 9.86 5.89 9.37
C ASN A 266 10.30 6.32 7.97
N GLU A 267 9.35 6.79 7.15
CA GLU A 267 9.55 7.24 5.75
C GLU A 267 10.84 8.05 5.56
N VAL A 268 11.09 9.03 6.43
CA VAL A 268 12.24 9.93 6.33
C VAL A 268 13.54 9.22 6.70
N VAL A 269 13.53 8.43 7.77
CA VAL A 269 14.72 7.66 8.21
C VAL A 269 15.07 6.62 7.15
N SER A 270 14.08 5.89 6.64
CA SER A 270 14.26 4.87 5.60
C SER A 270 14.72 5.47 4.27
N GLY A 271 14.16 6.61 3.85
CA GLY A 271 14.57 7.31 2.63
C GLY A 271 15.98 7.87 2.69
N VAL A 272 16.38 8.44 3.83
CA VAL A 272 17.76 8.89 4.05
C VAL A 272 18.72 7.70 4.11
N HIS A 273 18.41 6.67 4.89
CA HIS A 273 19.25 5.49 5.03
C HIS A 273 19.48 4.77 3.69
N GLY A 274 18.41 4.52 2.92
CA GLY A 274 18.48 3.88 1.61
C GLY A 274 19.20 4.71 0.53
N PHE A 275 19.32 6.03 0.71
CA PHE A 275 20.13 6.86 -0.18
C PHE A 275 21.64 6.64 0.06
N PHE A 276 22.08 6.50 1.32
CA PHE A 276 23.50 6.39 1.67
C PHE A 276 24.03 4.95 1.72
N GLN A 277 23.16 3.95 1.88
CA GLN A 277 23.50 2.53 1.76
C GLN A 277 22.95 1.97 0.45
N ALA A 278 23.54 2.43 -0.66
CA ALA A 278 23.02 2.10 -1.98
C ALA A 278 23.16 0.61 -2.33
N ASP A 279 24.22 -0.06 -1.87
CA ASP A 279 24.44 -1.50 -2.08
C ASP A 279 23.37 -2.35 -1.37
N ASP A 280 23.08 -2.04 -0.10
CA ASP A 280 21.99 -2.69 0.65
C ASP A 280 20.62 -2.40 0.02
N ARG A 281 20.44 -1.20 -0.56
CA ARG A 281 19.19 -0.82 -1.22
C ARG A 281 19.02 -1.47 -2.58
N LEU A 282 20.10 -1.71 -3.32
CA LEU A 282 20.08 -2.39 -4.62
C LEU A 282 19.60 -3.84 -4.45
N ALA A 283 20.03 -4.52 -3.39
CA ALA A 283 19.55 -5.86 -3.04
C ALA A 283 18.03 -5.93 -2.72
N HIS A 284 17.40 -4.79 -2.46
CA HIS A 284 15.97 -4.66 -2.17
C HIS A 284 15.28 -3.71 -3.16
N SER A 285 15.86 -3.56 -4.35
CA SER A 285 15.28 -2.78 -5.44
C SER A 285 14.45 -3.68 -6.33
N GLY A 286 13.42 -3.12 -6.96
CA GLY A 286 12.50 -3.90 -7.77
C GLY A 286 11.11 -3.28 -7.86
N ILE A 287 10.24 -3.95 -8.62
CA ILE A 287 8.80 -3.69 -8.64
C ILE A 287 8.12 -4.66 -7.69
N PHE A 288 7.34 -4.11 -6.77
CA PHE A 288 6.64 -4.88 -5.75
C PHE A 288 5.13 -4.80 -5.96
N LEU A 289 4.50 -5.97 -6.03
CA LEU A 289 3.05 -6.13 -6.03
C LEU A 289 2.52 -5.98 -4.60
N LEU A 290 1.31 -5.40 -4.49
CA LEU A 290 0.59 -5.27 -3.21
C LEU A 290 -0.46 -6.38 -3.01
N GLU A 291 -0.72 -7.13 -4.06
CA GLU A 291 -1.72 -8.19 -4.18
C GLU A 291 -1.27 -9.15 -5.29
N PRO A 292 -1.78 -10.39 -5.33
CA PRO A 292 -1.53 -11.31 -6.45
C PRO A 292 -1.84 -10.64 -7.79
N TYR A 293 -0.95 -10.88 -8.77
CA TYR A 293 -1.12 -10.31 -10.11
C TYR A 293 -2.46 -10.73 -10.72
N ASP A 294 -3.16 -9.78 -11.31
CA ASP A 294 -4.47 -9.98 -11.92
C ASP A 294 -4.41 -9.54 -13.40
N PRO A 295 -4.49 -10.49 -14.35
CA PRO A 295 -4.33 -10.20 -15.78
C PRO A 295 -5.48 -9.37 -16.37
N ASP A 296 -6.60 -9.20 -15.66
CA ASP A 296 -7.75 -8.42 -16.12
C ASP A 296 -7.73 -6.96 -15.62
N ARG A 297 -6.79 -6.61 -14.73
CA ARG A 297 -6.68 -5.27 -14.15
C ARG A 297 -5.50 -4.47 -14.71
N ILE A 298 -5.76 -3.20 -14.99
CA ILE A 298 -4.78 -2.23 -15.47
C ILE A 298 -3.77 -1.94 -14.36
N PRO A 299 -2.47 -2.20 -14.54
CA PRO A 299 -1.50 -1.91 -13.51
C PRO A 299 -1.25 -0.40 -13.40
N VAL A 300 -1.08 0.07 -12.16
CA VAL A 300 -0.67 1.44 -11.82
C VAL A 300 0.67 1.37 -11.10
N LEU A 301 1.75 1.70 -11.81
CA LEU A 301 3.10 1.71 -11.25
C LEU A 301 3.39 3.05 -10.56
N LEU A 302 3.59 3.02 -9.25
CA LEU A 302 3.88 4.18 -8.43
C LEU A 302 5.39 4.32 -8.17
N ILE A 303 5.98 5.45 -8.55
CA ILE A 303 7.43 5.68 -8.53
C ILE A 303 7.79 6.85 -7.59
N HIS A 304 8.50 6.55 -6.50
CA HIS A 304 8.89 7.55 -5.51
C HIS A 304 10.05 8.46 -5.96
N GLY A 305 10.25 9.60 -5.28
CA GLY A 305 11.30 10.57 -5.58
C GLY A 305 12.64 10.37 -4.84
N LEU A 306 13.46 11.41 -4.91
CA LEU A 306 14.75 11.52 -4.22
C LEU A 306 14.60 11.57 -2.69
N PHE A 307 15.47 10.89 -1.94
CA PHE A 307 15.41 10.79 -0.46
C PHE A 307 14.08 10.23 0.06
N SER A 308 13.37 9.47 -0.77
CA SER A 308 12.04 8.92 -0.49
C SER A 308 12.06 7.39 -0.56
N VAL A 309 10.96 6.79 -0.12
CA VAL A 309 10.63 5.37 -0.26
C VAL A 309 9.17 5.22 -0.71
N PRO A 310 8.72 4.02 -1.15
CA PRO A 310 7.33 3.83 -1.58
C PRO A 310 6.25 4.18 -0.52
N MET A 311 6.63 4.30 0.76
CA MET A 311 5.72 4.73 1.84
C MET A 311 5.02 6.07 1.59
N ILE A 312 5.51 6.90 0.68
CA ILE A 312 4.84 8.17 0.35
C ILE A 312 3.42 7.97 -0.18
N TRP A 313 3.15 6.82 -0.80
CA TRP A 313 1.86 6.49 -1.42
C TRP A 313 0.81 5.99 -0.43
N ARG A 314 1.12 5.97 0.87
CA ARG A 314 0.22 5.50 1.94
C ARG A 314 -1.12 6.23 2.03
N ASP A 315 -1.19 7.45 1.51
CA ASP A 315 -2.41 8.24 1.47
C ASP A 315 -3.16 8.04 0.12
N ILE A 316 -2.46 7.69 -0.96
CA ILE A 316 -3.06 7.44 -2.27
C ILE A 316 -3.67 6.04 -2.35
N ILE A 317 -2.92 5.00 -1.99
CA ILE A 317 -3.36 3.61 -2.21
C ILE A 317 -4.73 3.34 -1.56
N PRO A 318 -4.94 3.60 -0.25
CA PRO A 318 -6.24 3.35 0.37
C PRO A 318 -7.38 4.23 -0.19
N GLU A 319 -7.08 5.44 -0.66
CA GLU A 319 -8.06 6.35 -1.28
C GLU A 319 -8.50 5.89 -2.67
N MET A 320 -7.63 5.17 -3.38
CA MET A 320 -7.92 4.60 -4.68
C MET A 320 -8.60 3.23 -4.54
N THR A 321 -8.11 2.36 -3.66
CA THR A 321 -8.65 1.00 -3.49
C THR A 321 -9.98 0.95 -2.75
N CYS A 322 -10.37 2.02 -2.04
CA CYS A 322 -11.72 2.13 -1.49
C CYS A 322 -12.76 2.62 -2.51
N ASP A 323 -12.35 3.06 -3.70
CA ASP A 323 -13.23 3.45 -4.80
C ASP A 323 -13.54 2.21 -5.66
N PRO A 324 -14.78 1.69 -5.67
CA PRO A 324 -15.07 0.39 -6.29
C PRO A 324 -14.79 0.34 -7.80
N GLU A 325 -15.01 1.44 -8.51
CA GLU A 325 -14.73 1.52 -9.95
C GLU A 325 -13.23 1.44 -10.24
N ILE A 326 -12.41 1.95 -9.32
CA ILE A 326 -10.95 1.88 -9.43
C ILE A 326 -10.47 0.51 -8.98
N ALA A 327 -10.90 0.01 -7.82
CA ALA A 327 -10.45 -1.25 -7.25
C ALA A 327 -10.67 -2.46 -8.19
N LYS A 328 -11.81 -2.49 -8.89
CA LYS A 328 -12.14 -3.54 -9.88
C LYS A 328 -11.35 -3.47 -11.17
N ARG A 329 -10.77 -2.32 -11.52
CA ARG A 329 -10.12 -2.10 -12.82
C ARG A 329 -8.62 -1.87 -12.72
N PHE A 330 -8.12 -1.49 -11.56
CA PHE A 330 -6.72 -1.12 -11.37
C PHE A 330 -6.05 -1.94 -10.29
N GLN A 331 -4.78 -2.26 -10.52
CA GLN A 331 -3.90 -2.95 -9.58
C GLN A 331 -2.65 -2.09 -9.31
N PHE A 332 -2.40 -1.76 -8.05
CA PHE A 332 -1.30 -0.86 -7.69
C PHE A 332 0.01 -1.61 -7.42
N MET A 333 1.10 -1.12 -8.01
CA MET A 333 2.45 -1.65 -7.87
C MET A 333 3.41 -0.55 -7.41
N LEU A 334 4.48 -0.92 -6.74
CA LEU A 334 5.46 0.01 -6.19
C LEU A 334 6.83 -0.23 -6.79
N PHE A 335 7.45 0.80 -7.37
CA PHE A 335 8.88 0.73 -7.70
C PHE A 335 9.72 1.28 -6.54
N THR A 336 10.72 0.51 -6.11
CA THR A 336 11.73 0.95 -5.15
C THR A 336 13.12 0.81 -5.71
N TYR A 337 13.93 1.83 -5.50
CA TYR A 337 15.27 1.89 -6.06
C TYR A 337 16.19 2.76 -5.19
N PRO A 338 17.52 2.64 -5.32
CA PRO A 338 18.46 3.54 -4.66
C PRO A 338 18.35 4.94 -5.27
N SER A 339 17.64 5.85 -4.59
CA SER A 339 17.44 7.21 -5.12
C SER A 339 18.72 8.06 -5.19
N SER A 340 19.88 7.54 -4.76
CA SER A 340 21.20 8.15 -4.95
C SER A 340 21.80 7.92 -6.34
N PHE A 341 21.35 6.88 -7.05
CA PHE A 341 21.87 6.53 -8.37
C PHE A 341 21.59 7.65 -9.37
N PRO A 342 22.47 7.86 -10.37
CA PRO A 342 22.15 8.63 -11.56
C PRO A 342 20.78 8.27 -12.12
N VAL A 343 20.08 9.27 -12.66
CA VAL A 343 18.72 9.08 -13.22
C VAL A 343 18.71 7.99 -14.30
N ILE A 344 19.73 7.96 -15.17
CA ILE A 344 19.81 6.97 -16.26
C ILE A 344 20.02 5.53 -15.74
N GLU A 345 20.83 5.35 -14.70
CA GLU A 345 21.04 4.03 -14.07
C GLU A 345 19.76 3.57 -13.34
N SER A 346 19.07 4.50 -12.66
CA SER A 346 17.76 4.21 -12.06
C SER A 346 16.70 3.88 -13.13
N ALA A 347 16.77 4.51 -14.30
CA ALA A 347 15.88 4.25 -15.43
C ALA A 347 16.18 2.89 -16.09
N GLU A 348 17.45 2.50 -16.20
CA GLU A 348 17.83 1.16 -16.66
C GLU A 348 17.28 0.08 -15.72
N LEU A 349 17.49 0.25 -14.42
CA LEU A 349 16.92 -0.65 -13.41
C LEU A 349 15.39 -0.77 -13.57
N LEU A 350 14.68 0.36 -13.65
CA LEU A 350 13.23 0.37 -13.85
C LEU A 350 12.79 -0.42 -15.10
N ARG A 351 13.48 -0.25 -16.23
CA ARG A 351 13.17 -0.99 -17.47
C ARG A 351 13.44 -2.49 -17.33
N ASN A 352 14.54 -2.86 -16.67
CA ASN A 352 14.88 -4.26 -16.44
C ASN A 352 13.86 -4.95 -15.53
N GLU A 353 13.43 -4.28 -14.46
CA GLU A 353 12.42 -4.79 -13.54
C GLU A 353 11.04 -4.92 -14.21
N LEU A 354 10.66 -3.96 -15.07
CA LEU A 354 9.45 -4.07 -15.89
C LEU A 354 9.52 -5.27 -16.85
N ALA A 355 10.67 -5.50 -17.47
CA ALA A 355 10.88 -6.64 -18.37
C ALA A 355 10.77 -7.97 -17.62
N ALA A 356 11.42 -8.10 -16.44
CA ALA A 356 11.34 -9.29 -15.61
C ALA A 356 9.91 -9.57 -15.11
N LEU A 357 9.18 -8.52 -14.73
CA LEU A 357 7.78 -8.64 -14.33
C LEU A 357 6.90 -9.18 -15.48
N ARG A 358 7.09 -8.67 -16.70
CA ARG A 358 6.38 -9.15 -17.90
C ARG A 358 6.76 -10.59 -18.25
N GLU A 359 8.04 -10.94 -18.17
CA GLU A 359 8.48 -12.32 -18.40
C GLU A 359 7.80 -13.32 -17.45
N THR A 360 7.54 -12.89 -16.21
CA THR A 360 6.89 -13.74 -15.21
C THR A 360 5.37 -13.80 -15.36
N TYR A 361 4.72 -12.65 -15.57
CA TYR A 361 3.26 -12.54 -15.46
C TYR A 361 2.53 -12.34 -16.80
N ASP A 362 3.18 -11.80 -17.81
CA ASP A 362 2.60 -11.55 -19.14
C ASP A 362 3.57 -11.90 -20.28
N PRO A 363 4.08 -13.16 -20.34
CA PRO A 363 5.10 -13.55 -21.31
C PRO A 363 4.62 -13.49 -22.77
N GLU A 364 3.30 -13.55 -22.98
CA GLU A 364 2.68 -13.45 -24.32
C GLU A 364 2.34 -12.01 -24.71
N GLY A 365 2.47 -11.03 -23.81
CA GLY A 365 2.16 -9.62 -24.08
C GLY A 365 0.68 -9.36 -24.37
N ARG A 366 -0.22 -10.11 -23.74
CA ARG A 366 -1.67 -10.02 -23.94
C ARG A 366 -2.37 -9.24 -22.84
N ASP A 367 -1.77 -9.19 -21.66
CA ASP A 367 -2.38 -8.52 -20.51
C ASP A 367 -2.21 -6.99 -20.59
N PRO A 368 -2.98 -6.23 -19.79
CA PRO A 368 -2.77 -4.80 -19.63
C PRO A 368 -1.33 -4.44 -19.21
N LEU A 369 -0.59 -5.32 -18.53
CA LEU A 369 0.81 -5.04 -18.14
C LEU A 369 1.72 -4.69 -19.34
N SER A 370 1.51 -5.29 -20.51
CA SER A 370 2.27 -5.01 -21.72
C SER A 370 1.57 -4.07 -22.70
N ARG A 371 0.33 -3.65 -22.42
CA ARG A 371 -0.54 -2.96 -23.40
C ARG A 371 -1.23 -1.69 -22.90
N ASP A 372 -1.47 -1.62 -21.59
CA ASP A 372 -2.21 -0.54 -20.95
C ASP A 372 -1.72 -0.35 -19.50
N LEU A 373 -0.53 0.25 -19.36
CA LEU A 373 0.12 0.53 -18.08
C LEU A 373 0.01 2.02 -17.75
N VAL A 374 -0.46 2.33 -16.55
CA VAL A 374 -0.45 3.69 -15.98
C VAL A 374 0.78 3.85 -15.10
N VAL A 375 1.57 4.90 -15.32
CA VAL A 375 2.74 5.21 -14.49
C VAL A 375 2.57 6.54 -13.79
N VAL A 376 2.79 6.55 -12.47
CA VAL A 376 2.62 7.73 -11.62
C VAL A 376 3.93 8.00 -10.88
N GLY A 377 4.54 9.15 -11.15
CA GLY A 377 5.85 9.50 -10.60
C GLY A 377 5.82 10.77 -9.78
N HIS A 378 6.45 10.75 -8.59
CA HIS A 378 6.69 11.95 -7.79
C HIS A 378 8.12 12.43 -7.91
N SER A 379 8.32 13.73 -8.14
CA SER A 379 9.63 14.37 -8.15
C SER A 379 10.59 13.64 -9.11
N MET A 380 11.74 13.17 -8.64
CA MET A 380 12.65 12.34 -9.45
C MET A 380 11.98 11.07 -10.02
N GLY A 381 11.00 10.49 -9.33
CA GLY A 381 10.22 9.38 -9.87
C GLY A 381 9.39 9.75 -11.09
N GLY A 382 8.98 11.02 -11.19
CA GLY A 382 8.38 11.57 -12.40
C GLY A 382 9.37 11.75 -13.55
N VAL A 383 10.65 12.01 -13.24
CA VAL A 383 11.72 12.01 -14.25
C VAL A 383 11.91 10.60 -14.81
N LEU A 384 11.92 9.57 -13.95
CA LEU A 384 11.94 8.17 -14.40
C LEU A 384 10.69 7.80 -15.22
N THR A 385 9.50 8.25 -14.79
CA THR A 385 8.26 8.09 -15.55
C THR A 385 8.37 8.69 -16.95
N HIS A 386 8.97 9.88 -17.07
CA HIS A 386 9.19 10.52 -18.36
C HIS A 386 10.18 9.70 -19.22
N THR A 387 11.22 9.08 -18.64
CA THR A 387 12.12 8.19 -19.41
C THR A 387 11.39 6.98 -20.02
N LEU A 388 10.28 6.54 -19.46
CA LEU A 388 9.48 5.44 -20.02
C LEU A 388 8.63 5.86 -21.22
N ILE A 389 8.41 7.15 -21.45
CA ILE A 389 7.51 7.61 -22.53
C ILE A 389 8.21 8.51 -23.55
N ALA A 390 9.47 8.90 -23.31
CA ALA A 390 10.22 9.74 -24.22
C ALA A 390 10.90 8.92 -25.33
N GLU A 391 10.82 9.43 -26.56
CA GLU A 391 11.53 8.89 -27.72
C GLU A 391 12.91 9.55 -27.81
N PHE A 392 13.87 9.00 -27.06
CA PHE A 392 15.21 9.58 -27.02
C PHE A 392 15.93 9.53 -28.36
N GLY A 393 15.83 8.41 -29.10
CA GLY A 393 16.67 8.18 -30.28
C GLY A 393 18.15 8.44 -29.96
N ASP A 394 18.78 9.36 -30.70
CA ASP A 394 20.16 9.79 -30.44
C ASP A 394 20.28 10.94 -29.42
N ASN A 395 19.18 11.57 -29.01
CA ASN A 395 19.20 12.82 -28.23
C ASN A 395 19.99 12.65 -26.93
N LEU A 396 19.80 11.53 -26.22
CA LEU A 396 20.52 11.28 -24.97
C LEU A 396 22.02 11.10 -25.19
N TRP A 397 22.42 10.33 -26.20
CA TRP A 397 23.83 10.14 -26.52
C TRP A 397 24.53 11.45 -26.93
N ARG A 398 23.86 12.29 -27.72
CA ARG A 398 24.38 13.58 -28.22
C ARG A 398 24.63 14.62 -27.13
N GLU A 399 24.08 14.42 -25.94
CA GLU A 399 24.40 15.24 -24.76
C GLU A 399 25.72 14.81 -24.08
N TYR A 400 26.17 13.57 -24.32
CA TYR A 400 27.43 13.06 -23.78
C TYR A 400 28.58 13.10 -24.81
N CYS A 401 28.32 12.74 -26.06
CA CYS A 401 29.35 12.63 -27.10
C CYS A 401 28.82 13.08 -28.47
N GLU A 402 29.61 13.85 -29.20
CA GLU A 402 29.27 14.27 -30.57
C GLU A 402 29.52 13.16 -31.60
N THR A 403 30.44 12.25 -31.31
CA THR A 403 30.76 11.10 -32.18
C THR A 403 29.76 9.97 -31.97
N PRO A 404 29.20 9.36 -33.02
CA PRO A 404 28.35 8.17 -32.91
C PRO A 404 29.04 7.04 -32.13
N LEU A 405 28.28 6.33 -31.28
CA LEU A 405 28.85 5.25 -30.43
C LEU A 405 29.56 4.16 -31.25
N ALA A 406 29.09 3.88 -32.46
CA ALA A 406 29.67 2.88 -33.36
C ALA A 406 31.10 3.24 -33.80
N GLU A 407 31.38 4.54 -33.96
CA GLU A 407 32.66 5.08 -34.45
C GLU A 407 33.71 5.25 -33.33
N LEU A 408 33.31 5.07 -32.07
CA LEU A 408 34.26 5.14 -30.96
C LEU A 408 35.18 3.92 -30.91
N ASP A 409 36.47 4.17 -30.69
CA ASP A 409 37.45 3.13 -30.41
C ASP A 409 37.29 2.62 -28.96
N LEU A 410 36.30 1.74 -28.77
CA LEU A 410 35.95 1.11 -27.51
C LEU A 410 35.73 -0.39 -27.74
N ALA A 411 36.09 -1.21 -26.76
CA ALA A 411 35.73 -2.63 -26.77
C ALA A 411 34.20 -2.80 -26.92
N GLU A 412 33.75 -3.74 -27.75
CA GLU A 412 32.33 -3.97 -28.02
C GLU A 412 31.50 -4.24 -26.76
N ALA A 413 32.04 -4.97 -25.78
CA ALA A 413 31.39 -5.19 -24.49
C ALA A 413 31.10 -3.86 -23.73
N LYS A 414 31.95 -2.85 -23.89
CA LYS A 414 31.74 -1.52 -23.31
C LYS A 414 30.73 -0.71 -24.13
N LYS A 415 30.78 -0.80 -25.47
CA LYS A 415 29.75 -0.18 -26.33
C LYS A 415 28.37 -0.73 -26.01
N GLU A 416 28.24 -2.03 -25.78
CA GLU A 416 26.97 -2.66 -25.44
C GLU A 416 26.41 -2.18 -24.09
N LYS A 417 27.26 -2.05 -23.06
CA LYS A 417 26.86 -1.44 -21.79
C LYS A 417 26.36 0.00 -21.96
N ILE A 418 27.07 0.80 -22.75
CA ILE A 418 26.64 2.18 -23.06
C ILE A 418 25.32 2.15 -23.83
N ARG A 419 25.18 1.24 -24.79
CA ARG A 419 24.00 1.13 -25.65
C ARG A 419 22.73 0.94 -24.83
N LYS A 420 22.73 -0.02 -23.89
CA LYS A 420 21.59 -0.28 -22.99
C LYS A 420 21.20 0.91 -22.09
N LEU A 421 22.16 1.75 -21.76
CA LEU A 421 21.95 2.93 -20.92
C LEU A 421 21.36 4.11 -21.68
N VAL A 422 21.75 4.33 -22.95
CA VAL A 422 21.44 5.58 -23.66
C VAL A 422 20.60 5.42 -24.93
N TYR A 423 20.48 4.21 -25.46
CA TYR A 423 19.65 3.88 -26.62
C TYR A 423 18.59 2.86 -26.21
N PHE A 424 17.41 3.34 -25.86
CA PHE A 424 16.26 2.52 -25.50
C PHE A 424 14.97 3.15 -26.03
N PRO A 425 14.00 2.36 -26.50
CA PRO A 425 12.70 2.87 -26.90
C PRO A 425 11.87 3.26 -25.67
N PRO A 426 10.82 4.08 -25.83
CA PRO A 426 9.79 4.21 -24.81
C PRO A 426 9.16 2.85 -24.53
N ASP A 427 8.65 2.66 -23.33
CA ASP A 427 8.02 1.44 -22.89
C ASP A 427 6.76 1.14 -23.74
N PRO A 428 6.61 -0.10 -24.26
CA PRO A 428 5.51 -0.43 -25.15
C PRO A 428 4.15 -0.43 -24.46
N GLY A 429 4.08 -0.77 -23.17
CA GLY A 429 2.83 -0.90 -22.43
C GLY A 429 2.33 0.41 -21.83
N VAL A 430 3.18 1.41 -21.62
CA VAL A 430 2.73 2.69 -21.03
C VAL A 430 1.81 3.44 -22.00
N THR A 431 0.57 3.68 -21.54
CA THR A 431 -0.47 4.46 -22.24
C THR A 431 -0.80 5.76 -21.52
N ARG A 432 -0.48 5.85 -20.22
CA ARG A 432 -0.76 7.03 -19.41
C ARG A 432 0.32 7.34 -18.38
N ALA A 433 0.70 8.61 -18.27
CA ALA A 433 1.63 9.11 -17.27
C ALA A 433 1.01 10.20 -16.38
N VAL A 434 1.31 10.18 -15.08
CA VAL A 434 0.89 11.22 -14.12
C VAL A 434 2.09 11.72 -13.33
N TYR A 435 2.36 13.02 -13.40
CA TYR A 435 3.50 13.66 -12.77
C TYR A 435 3.09 14.44 -11.52
N TYR A 436 3.69 14.13 -10.39
CA TYR A 436 3.57 14.90 -9.16
C TYR A 436 4.83 15.71 -8.89
N SER A 437 4.78 17.04 -8.99
CA SER A 437 5.91 17.93 -8.67
C SER A 437 7.24 17.52 -9.33
N THR A 438 7.19 17.07 -10.58
CA THR A 438 8.35 16.53 -11.30
C THR A 438 9.28 17.63 -11.82
N PRO A 439 10.60 17.60 -11.55
CA PRO A 439 11.53 18.59 -12.09
C PRO A 439 11.97 18.24 -13.52
N HIS A 440 11.08 18.35 -14.51
CA HIS A 440 11.38 17.97 -15.89
C HIS A 440 12.57 18.74 -16.49
N ARG A 441 12.77 19.99 -16.07
CA ARG A 441 13.91 20.84 -16.48
C ARG A 441 14.88 21.10 -15.34
N GLY A 442 14.81 20.29 -14.29
CA GLY A 442 15.72 20.28 -13.15
C GLY A 442 15.32 21.23 -12.03
N SER A 443 16.08 21.18 -10.94
CA SER A 443 15.88 22.02 -9.76
C SER A 443 17.20 22.61 -9.26
N VAL A 444 17.19 23.91 -8.93
CA VAL A 444 18.28 24.56 -8.19
C VAL A 444 18.16 24.16 -6.72
N MET A 445 18.63 22.95 -6.41
CA MET A 445 18.52 22.34 -5.10
C MET A 445 19.72 22.76 -4.23
N ALA A 446 19.48 23.71 -3.31
CA ALA A 446 20.46 24.07 -2.29
C ALA A 446 20.45 23.05 -1.14
N ASN A 447 21.60 22.86 -0.49
CA ASN A 447 21.75 22.04 0.72
C ASN A 447 20.67 22.34 1.78
N LYS A 448 20.34 23.62 1.99
CA LYS A 448 19.27 24.07 2.91
C LYS A 448 17.85 23.71 2.45
N ARG A 449 17.61 23.50 1.15
CA ARG A 449 16.30 23.06 0.60
C ARG A 449 16.14 21.55 0.74
N ILE A 450 17.19 20.79 0.43
CA ILE A 450 17.25 19.34 0.66
C ILE A 450 17.10 19.04 2.15
N ALA A 451 17.84 19.75 3.00
CA ALA A 451 17.71 19.63 4.45
C ALA A 451 16.27 19.93 4.91
N ARG A 452 15.58 20.94 4.36
CA ARG A 452 14.16 21.22 4.67
C ARG A 452 13.18 20.17 4.16
N MET A 453 13.47 19.52 3.04
CA MET A 453 12.68 18.39 2.54
C MET A 453 12.72 17.23 3.54
N ILE A 454 13.89 16.99 4.15
CA ILE A 454 14.14 15.92 5.10
C ILE A 454 13.76 16.31 6.54
N SER A 455 13.93 17.58 6.95
CA SER A 455 13.88 18.01 8.36
C SER A 455 12.50 18.36 8.92
N ARG A 456 11.42 18.37 8.12
CA ARG A 456 10.07 18.76 8.59
C ARG A 456 9.34 17.71 9.46
N THR A 457 10.05 16.74 10.01
CA THR A 457 9.55 15.76 10.97
C THR A 457 10.20 15.96 12.34
N ALA A 458 9.40 16.16 13.38
CA ALA A 458 9.84 16.58 14.72
C ALA A 458 10.70 15.59 15.52
N LYS A 459 11.03 14.40 14.96
CA LYS A 459 11.84 13.37 15.62
C LYS A 459 12.74 12.68 14.59
N LEU A 460 13.88 13.30 14.30
CA LEU A 460 14.93 12.69 13.50
C LEU A 460 16.05 12.22 14.44
N PRO A 461 16.48 10.95 14.37
CA PRO A 461 17.59 10.47 15.18
C PRO A 461 18.88 11.23 14.86
N ALA A 462 19.81 11.31 15.83
CA ALA A 462 20.99 12.20 15.76
C ALA A 462 21.90 11.94 14.54
N ASN A 463 21.93 10.71 14.03
CA ASN A 463 22.62 10.33 12.79
C ASN A 463 22.04 11.03 11.54
N VAL A 464 20.76 11.42 11.55
CA VAL A 464 20.09 12.23 10.51
C VAL A 464 20.31 13.73 10.73
N VAL A 465 20.74 14.17 11.91
CA VAL A 465 21.13 15.59 12.14
C VAL A 465 22.56 15.84 11.62
N GLN A 466 23.44 14.85 11.74
CA GLN A 466 24.81 14.86 11.21
C GLN A 466 24.85 14.91 9.65
N PHE A 467 23.72 14.59 9.00
CA PHE A 467 23.41 14.84 7.59
C PHE A 467 23.61 16.31 7.16
N THR A 468 23.31 17.27 8.04
CA THR A 468 23.30 18.70 7.69
C THR A 468 24.69 19.30 7.52
N THR A 469 25.72 18.64 8.05
CA THR A 469 27.14 19.07 8.00
C THR A 469 27.97 18.35 6.94
N GLY A 470 27.43 17.34 6.24
CA GLY A 470 28.20 16.45 5.36
C GLY A 470 27.48 16.08 4.06
N LEU A 471 27.01 17.06 3.28
CA LEU A 471 26.44 16.85 1.93
C LEU A 471 27.51 16.49 0.88
N ILE A 472 28.33 15.50 1.22
CA ILE A 472 29.22 14.73 0.35
C ILE A 472 28.95 13.27 0.75
N GLY A 473 27.87 12.68 0.22
CA GLY A 473 27.60 11.25 0.37
C GLY A 473 28.62 10.40 -0.40
N PRO A 474 28.76 9.09 -0.06
CA PRO A 474 29.74 8.22 -0.67
C PRO A 474 29.40 7.97 -2.16
N PRO A 475 30.42 7.87 -3.03
CA PRO A 475 30.28 7.90 -4.48
C PRO A 475 29.95 6.53 -5.12
N GLY A 476 29.07 6.52 -6.12
CA GLY A 476 29.06 5.50 -7.19
C GLY A 476 29.92 5.96 -8.38
N GLU A 477 30.57 5.03 -9.10
CA GLU A 477 31.19 5.32 -10.39
C GLU A 477 30.09 5.32 -11.48
N SER A 478 29.90 6.45 -12.16
CA SER A 478 29.00 6.51 -13.32
C SER A 478 29.55 5.66 -14.46
N ILE A 479 28.71 4.76 -14.98
CA ILE A 479 29.08 3.82 -16.06
C ILE A 479 29.28 4.55 -17.40
N VAL A 480 28.66 5.73 -17.57
CA VAL A 480 28.77 6.57 -18.78
C VAL A 480 30.01 7.47 -18.73
N ALA A 481 31.16 6.91 -18.37
CA ALA A 481 32.45 7.58 -18.48
C ALA A 481 33.03 7.37 -19.89
N VAL A 482 32.76 8.32 -20.78
CA VAL A 482 33.34 8.38 -22.14
C VAL A 482 34.83 8.77 -22.02
N PRO A 483 35.77 8.16 -22.78
CA PRO A 483 37.20 8.45 -22.67
C PRO A 483 37.55 9.93 -22.87
N SER A 484 38.54 10.42 -22.11
CA SER A 484 38.98 11.83 -22.06
C SER A 484 39.47 12.42 -23.39
N GLU A 485 39.64 11.61 -24.43
CA GLU A 485 40.17 12.01 -25.74
C GLU A 485 39.09 12.24 -26.80
N THR A 486 37.82 11.97 -26.48
CA THR A 486 36.69 12.32 -27.35
C THR A 486 36.30 13.79 -27.16
N LYS A 487 35.85 14.45 -28.24
CA LYS A 487 35.29 15.81 -28.18
C LYS A 487 33.98 15.77 -27.37
N THR A 488 34.08 15.91 -26.07
CA THR A 488 32.94 16.06 -25.17
C THR A 488 32.48 17.52 -25.18
N LYS A 489 31.17 17.77 -25.31
CA LYS A 489 30.60 19.13 -25.17
C LYS A 489 30.88 19.75 -23.79
N ALA A 490 31.08 18.91 -22.78
CA ALA A 490 31.60 19.32 -21.48
C ALA A 490 33.13 19.40 -21.55
N GLY A 491 33.66 20.57 -21.90
CA GLY A 491 35.10 20.79 -21.97
C GLY A 491 35.85 20.42 -20.68
N GLY A 492 36.81 19.50 -20.80
CA GLY A 492 37.99 19.43 -19.93
C GLY A 492 37.85 18.88 -18.50
N LYS A 493 38.42 17.67 -18.34
CA LYS A 493 39.08 17.10 -17.13
C LYS A 493 38.22 16.67 -15.92
N LYS A 494 38.50 15.41 -15.55
CA LYS A 494 38.14 14.59 -14.37
C LYS A 494 36.87 13.74 -14.54
N LYS A 495 36.97 12.49 -14.08
CA LYS A 495 35.88 11.55 -13.78
C LYS A 495 34.88 12.21 -12.83
N ALA A 496 34.03 13.10 -13.33
CA ALA A 496 32.99 13.75 -12.53
C ALA A 496 31.93 12.68 -12.26
N LYS A 497 31.97 12.13 -11.06
CA LYS A 497 31.05 11.09 -10.59
C LYS A 497 29.64 11.68 -10.52
N VAL A 498 28.74 11.22 -11.39
CA VAL A 498 27.35 11.68 -11.50
C VAL A 498 26.53 11.01 -10.39
N THR A 499 25.69 11.78 -9.71
CA THR A 499 24.68 11.27 -8.75
C THR A 499 23.29 11.69 -9.21
N SER A 500 22.22 11.21 -8.58
CA SER A 500 20.86 11.73 -8.81
C SER A 500 20.78 13.25 -8.64
N VAL A 501 21.41 13.81 -7.60
CA VAL A 501 21.42 15.25 -7.34
C VAL A 501 22.08 16.03 -8.49
N GLN A 502 23.13 15.50 -9.09
CA GLN A 502 23.75 16.12 -10.26
C GLN A 502 22.89 15.94 -11.52
N SER A 503 22.26 14.77 -11.67
CA SER A 503 21.32 14.47 -12.76
C SER A 503 20.08 15.38 -12.73
N LEU A 504 19.69 15.88 -11.56
CA LEU A 504 18.53 16.76 -11.38
C LEU A 504 18.85 18.26 -11.50
N ARG A 505 20.10 18.64 -11.79
CA ARG A 505 20.43 20.06 -12.02
C ARG A 505 19.87 20.54 -13.36
N PRO A 506 19.40 21.80 -13.45
CA PRO A 506 19.04 22.38 -14.73
C PRO A 506 20.19 22.27 -15.73
N GLY A 507 19.86 21.85 -16.97
CA GLY A 507 20.85 21.63 -18.03
C GLY A 507 21.70 20.37 -17.89
N SER A 508 21.36 19.43 -17.00
CA SER A 508 22.01 18.11 -16.99
C SER A 508 21.74 17.36 -18.31
N PRO A 509 22.65 16.49 -18.77
CA PRO A 509 22.50 15.77 -20.04
C PRO A 509 21.17 15.04 -20.19
N VAL A 510 20.75 14.29 -19.16
CA VAL A 510 19.49 13.54 -19.20
C VAL A 510 18.27 14.45 -19.32
N LEU A 511 18.22 15.56 -18.57
CA LEU A 511 17.07 16.47 -18.63
C LEU A 511 17.05 17.29 -19.92
N ALA A 512 18.22 17.67 -20.43
CA ALA A 512 18.34 18.33 -21.73
C ALA A 512 17.88 17.41 -22.88
N ALA A 513 18.24 16.12 -22.82
CA ALA A 513 17.77 15.13 -23.78
C ALA A 513 16.25 14.92 -23.68
N MET A 514 15.71 14.84 -22.47
CA MET A 514 14.26 14.74 -22.22
C MET A 514 13.49 15.92 -22.78
N ASP A 515 13.94 17.15 -22.54
CA ASP A 515 13.26 18.37 -23.02
C ASP A 515 13.24 18.49 -24.56
N ARG A 516 14.19 17.83 -25.25
CA ARG A 516 14.25 17.78 -26.73
C ARG A 516 13.56 16.57 -27.34
N SER A 517 13.22 15.57 -26.54
CA SER A 517 12.67 14.31 -27.04
C SER A 517 11.14 14.40 -27.04
N PRO A 518 10.48 14.06 -28.17
CA PRO A 518 9.02 13.95 -28.18
C PRO A 518 8.58 12.78 -27.29
N TYR A 519 7.32 12.80 -26.88
CA TYR A 519 6.72 11.65 -26.22
C TYR A 519 6.20 10.67 -27.26
N LYS A 520 6.21 9.39 -26.91
CA LYS A 520 5.62 8.29 -27.67
C LYS A 520 4.18 8.63 -28.07
N ASP A 521 3.87 8.42 -29.34
CA ASP A 521 2.53 8.64 -29.88
C ASP A 521 1.46 7.84 -29.12
N GLY A 522 0.32 8.48 -28.88
CA GLY A 522 -0.83 7.88 -28.18
C GLY A 522 -0.76 7.89 -26.65
N VAL A 523 0.38 8.25 -26.04
CA VAL A 523 0.49 8.38 -24.59
C VAL A 523 -0.19 9.64 -24.08
N VAL A 524 -1.08 9.51 -23.09
CA VAL A 524 -1.75 10.64 -22.44
C VAL A 524 -1.05 10.97 -21.12
N TYR A 525 -0.74 12.24 -20.86
CA TYR A 525 0.01 12.63 -19.67
C TYR A 525 -0.59 13.82 -18.94
N HIS A 526 -0.35 13.88 -17.62
CA HIS A 526 -0.97 14.82 -16.70
C HIS A 526 0.04 15.37 -15.69
N SER A 527 -0.17 16.61 -15.24
CA SER A 527 0.69 17.27 -14.26
C SER A 527 -0.09 17.73 -13.03
N ILE A 528 0.40 17.36 -11.85
CA ILE A 528 -0.08 17.83 -10.55
C ILE A 528 1.08 18.56 -9.87
N VAL A 529 1.06 19.88 -9.95
CA VAL A 529 2.15 20.76 -9.56
C VAL A 529 1.88 21.34 -8.17
N GLY A 530 2.82 21.17 -7.24
CA GLY A 530 2.74 21.86 -5.95
C GLY A 530 3.07 23.35 -6.09
N ASP A 531 2.36 24.19 -5.33
CA ASP A 531 2.76 25.55 -5.00
C ASP A 531 2.64 25.80 -3.48
N ARG A 532 3.38 26.76 -2.93
CA ARG A 532 3.33 27.04 -1.48
C ARG A 532 2.11 27.85 -1.04
N GLY A 533 1.01 27.84 -1.80
CA GLY A 533 -0.24 28.55 -1.54
C GLY A 533 -0.09 30.06 -1.60
N ARG A 534 0.83 30.57 -2.42
CA ARG A 534 1.15 32.01 -2.48
C ARG A 534 0.37 32.78 -3.54
N GLY A 535 -0.33 32.07 -4.43
CA GLY A 535 -1.04 32.70 -5.55
C GLY A 535 -0.11 33.39 -6.56
N ASP A 536 1.14 32.95 -6.65
CA ASP A 536 2.20 33.55 -7.47
C ASP A 536 2.48 32.77 -8.77
N THR A 537 1.62 31.83 -9.16
CA THR A 537 1.74 31.08 -10.43
C THR A 537 1.58 32.04 -11.62
N PRO A 538 2.48 32.04 -12.63
CA PRO A 538 3.47 31.02 -12.97
C PRO A 538 4.86 31.16 -12.34
N ASP A 539 5.14 32.22 -11.57
CA ASP A 539 6.42 32.42 -10.86
C ASP A 539 6.50 31.66 -9.52
N SER A 540 5.74 30.59 -9.40
CA SER A 540 5.57 29.82 -8.17
C SER A 540 6.57 28.67 -8.02
N SER A 541 6.64 28.13 -6.81
CA SER A 541 7.45 26.95 -6.49
C SER A 541 6.91 26.25 -5.26
N ASP A 542 6.96 24.92 -5.27
CA ASP A 542 6.67 24.07 -4.12
C ASP A 542 7.77 24.09 -3.03
N GLY A 543 8.83 24.90 -3.24
CA GLY A 543 9.99 25.07 -2.38
C GLY A 543 11.19 24.20 -2.77
N VAL A 544 11.00 23.25 -3.68
CA VAL A 544 12.04 22.38 -4.24
C VAL A 544 12.07 22.55 -5.76
N VAL A 545 10.94 22.39 -6.43
CA VAL A 545 10.78 22.52 -7.86
C VAL A 545 10.00 23.80 -8.16
N ALA A 546 10.48 24.56 -9.14
CA ALA A 546 9.81 25.76 -9.61
C ALA A 546 8.79 25.38 -10.70
N TYR A 547 7.69 26.12 -10.80
CA TYR A 547 6.59 25.84 -11.72
C TYR A 547 7.08 25.69 -13.18
N TRP A 548 8.00 26.55 -13.65
CA TRP A 548 8.57 26.45 -15.00
C TRP A 548 9.25 25.09 -15.32
N SER A 549 9.77 24.42 -14.30
CA SER A 549 10.40 23.10 -14.42
C SER A 549 9.38 21.97 -14.23
N ALA A 550 8.30 22.21 -13.47
CA ALA A 550 7.25 21.25 -13.21
C ALA A 550 6.19 21.15 -14.32
N ARG A 551 5.91 22.26 -15.01
CA ARG A 551 4.96 22.28 -16.13
C ARG A 551 5.48 21.48 -17.31
N GLN A 552 4.57 20.83 -18.02
CA GLN A 552 4.83 20.22 -19.32
C GLN A 552 3.79 20.67 -20.33
N GLU A 553 4.25 20.91 -21.56
CA GLU A 553 3.34 21.27 -22.66
C GLU A 553 2.64 20.03 -23.18
N GLY A 554 1.42 20.19 -23.71
CA GLY A 554 0.63 19.07 -24.25
C GLY A 554 -0.03 18.15 -23.22
N VAL A 555 0.08 18.46 -21.92
CA VAL A 555 -0.63 17.73 -20.85
C VAL A 555 -2.15 17.74 -21.07
N ALA A 556 -2.80 16.61 -20.83
CA ALA A 556 -4.24 16.48 -20.90
C ALA A 556 -4.97 17.12 -19.70
N SER A 557 -4.28 17.27 -18.56
CA SER A 557 -4.66 18.18 -17.48
C SER A 557 -3.44 18.65 -16.70
N GLU A 558 -3.50 19.89 -16.24
CA GLU A 558 -2.57 20.45 -15.26
C GLU A 558 -3.37 20.97 -14.06
N LEU A 559 -3.04 20.50 -12.86
CA LEU A 559 -3.59 20.99 -11.60
C LEU A 559 -2.47 21.56 -10.74
N VAL A 560 -2.59 22.82 -10.35
CA VAL A 560 -1.71 23.42 -9.34
C VAL A 560 -2.40 23.29 -7.98
N VAL A 561 -1.72 22.66 -7.02
CA VAL A 561 -2.25 22.44 -5.66
C VAL A 561 -1.46 23.26 -4.62
N PRO A 562 -2.11 23.85 -3.61
CA PRO A 562 -1.47 24.64 -2.56
C PRO A 562 -0.75 23.73 -1.53
N SER A 563 0.23 22.98 -2.02
CA SER A 563 1.10 22.09 -1.26
C SER A 563 2.56 22.41 -1.56
N ALA A 564 3.41 22.29 -0.55
CA ALA A 564 4.85 22.20 -0.77
C ALA A 564 5.19 20.98 -1.66
N HIS A 565 6.41 20.42 -1.57
CA HIS A 565 6.82 19.32 -2.44
C HIS A 565 6.10 17.95 -2.20
N LYS A 566 4.87 17.96 -1.67
CA LYS A 566 4.03 16.81 -1.32
C LYS A 566 2.63 16.95 -1.93
N SER A 567 2.56 17.31 -3.22
CA SER A 567 1.30 17.41 -3.97
C SER A 567 0.49 16.10 -3.93
N TYR A 568 1.16 14.95 -3.87
CA TYR A 568 0.55 13.61 -3.69
C TYR A 568 -0.17 13.38 -2.35
N ARG A 569 0.02 14.25 -1.34
CA ARG A 569 -0.72 14.22 -0.06
C ARG A 569 -1.86 15.21 0.01
N HIS A 570 -1.91 16.16 -0.93
CA HIS A 570 -2.94 17.18 -0.90
C HIS A 570 -4.28 16.57 -1.34
N PRO A 571 -5.41 16.85 -0.65
CA PRO A 571 -6.72 16.29 -1.03
C PRO A 571 -7.08 16.49 -2.50
N GLU A 572 -6.78 17.67 -3.06
CA GLU A 572 -7.01 17.96 -4.48
C GLU A 572 -6.10 17.14 -5.42
N GLY A 573 -4.86 16.87 -5.02
CA GLY A 573 -3.95 16.03 -5.79
C GLY A 573 -4.42 14.58 -5.83
N ILE A 574 -4.84 14.05 -4.66
CA ILE A 574 -5.44 12.71 -4.55
C ILE A 574 -6.71 12.62 -5.41
N ALA A 575 -7.59 13.63 -5.33
CA ALA A 575 -8.81 13.69 -6.12
C ALA A 575 -8.53 13.76 -7.63
N GLU A 576 -7.48 14.47 -8.05
CA GLU A 576 -7.09 14.54 -9.46
C GLU A 576 -6.60 13.20 -9.99
N LEU A 577 -5.81 12.43 -9.22
CA LEU A 577 -5.45 11.07 -9.64
C LEU A 577 -6.70 10.18 -9.75
N ARG A 578 -7.62 10.23 -8.78
CA ARG A 578 -8.91 9.51 -8.87
C ARG A 578 -9.65 9.86 -10.15
N ARG A 579 -9.75 11.15 -10.48
CA ARG A 579 -10.41 11.65 -11.70
C ARG A 579 -9.70 11.15 -12.97
N ILE A 580 -8.37 11.15 -12.99
CA ILE A 580 -7.57 10.65 -14.11
C ILE A 580 -7.80 9.15 -14.33
N LEU A 581 -7.77 8.34 -13.27
CA LEU A 581 -7.99 6.89 -13.36
C LEU A 581 -9.42 6.56 -13.82
N ARG A 582 -10.44 7.23 -13.27
CA ARG A 582 -11.82 7.08 -13.75
C ARG A 582 -12.01 7.49 -15.21
N LYS A 583 -11.37 8.60 -15.63
CA LYS A 583 -11.38 9.03 -17.04
C LYS A 583 -10.72 8.00 -17.95
N HIS A 584 -9.67 7.34 -17.49
CA HIS A 584 -8.96 6.33 -18.28
C HIS A 584 -9.85 5.15 -18.66
N ILE A 585 -10.75 4.72 -17.77
CA ILE A 585 -11.72 3.64 -18.00
C ILE A 585 -13.05 4.11 -18.61
N GLY A 586 -13.14 5.38 -19.04
CA GLY A 586 -14.34 5.93 -19.69
C GLY A 586 -15.54 6.18 -18.75
N SER A 587 -15.36 6.14 -17.43
CA SER A 587 -16.39 6.51 -16.46
C SER A 587 -16.64 8.03 -16.51
N GLU A 588 -17.87 8.50 -16.24
CA GLU A 588 -18.22 9.93 -16.19
C GLU A 588 -17.29 10.65 -15.20
N ALA A 589 -16.23 11.25 -15.72
CA ALA A 589 -15.25 11.96 -14.92
C ALA A 589 -15.85 13.29 -14.48
N MET A 590 -15.62 13.67 -13.21
CA MET A 590 -15.76 15.07 -12.78
C MET A 590 -15.05 15.97 -13.81
N PRO A 591 -15.62 17.14 -14.17
CA PRO A 591 -14.99 18.04 -15.13
C PRO A 591 -13.56 18.37 -14.66
N PRO A 592 -12.58 18.45 -15.59
CA PRO A 592 -11.21 18.79 -15.22
C PRO A 592 -11.19 20.14 -14.48
N PRO A 593 -10.29 20.32 -13.49
CA PRO A 593 -10.09 21.62 -12.87
C PRO A 593 -9.74 22.65 -13.96
N ARG A 594 -10.32 23.86 -13.87
CA ARG A 594 -10.08 24.92 -14.86
C ARG A 594 -8.60 25.30 -14.83
N ILE A 595 -7.96 25.29 -16.00
CA ILE A 595 -6.61 25.85 -16.20
C ILE A 595 -6.65 27.28 -15.67
N ALA A 596 -5.73 27.63 -14.76
CA ALA A 596 -5.56 29.02 -14.34
C ALA A 596 -5.21 29.84 -15.58
N SER A 597 -6.20 30.58 -16.09
CA SER A 597 -6.05 31.42 -17.25
C SER A 597 -4.92 32.40 -16.99
N GLN A 598 -3.95 32.44 -17.90
CA GLN A 598 -3.01 33.54 -18.01
C GLN A 598 -3.82 34.82 -18.25
N THR A 599 -4.12 35.57 -17.19
CA THR A 599 -4.45 36.98 -17.33
C THR A 599 -3.20 37.68 -17.83
N ARG A 600 -3.32 38.23 -19.05
CA ARG A 600 -2.31 39.04 -19.74
C ARG A 600 -1.77 40.19 -18.90
#